data_AF-A0A252C5Y6-F1
#
_entry.id   AF-A0A252C5Y6-F1
#
_cell.length_a   1.000
_cell.length_b   1.000
_cell.length_c   1.000
_cell.angle_alpha   90.00
_cell.angle_beta   90.00
_cell.angle_gamma   90.00
#
_symmetry.space_group_name_H-M   'P 1'
#
loop_
_entity.id
_entity.type
_entity.pdbx_description
1 polymer ?
#
loop_
_entity_poly.entity_id
_entity_poly.type
_entity_poly.pdbx_seq_one_letter_code
_entity_poly.pdbx_strand_id
1 'polypeptide(L)'
;MSFFRKLLVFSLLVAPLTTAHASEIIGQGTTRCEKFLKLTELNDQVEDTFMNWAEGYVSGLAFDRSAHGVEVDASIFLFHYSYDKEKIRQFCQRSPQSSYKDAVHHTLLELLQDQGADIGKDEQFKLH
;
A
#
# COMPACT_ATOMS: atom_id res chain seq x y z
N MET A 1 -22.32 66.30 -32.73
CA MET A 1 -22.42 65.09 -31.89
C MET A 1 -21.34 64.11 -32.35
N SER A 2 -20.19 64.09 -31.67
CA SER A 2 -19.07 63.21 -32.04
C SER A 2 -19.09 61.98 -31.14
N PHE A 3 -19.55 60.87 -31.71
CA PHE A 3 -19.52 59.52 -31.14
C PHE A 3 -18.14 58.94 -31.44
N PHE A 4 -17.26 58.83 -30.45
CA PHE A 4 -16.22 57.78 -30.42
C PHE A 4 -15.61 57.76 -29.02
N ARG A 5 -16.27 57.03 -28.11
CA ARG A 5 -15.77 56.85 -26.75
C ARG A 5 -15.66 55.35 -26.45
N LYS A 6 -14.41 54.89 -26.56
CA LYS A 6 -13.78 53.78 -25.82
C LYS A 6 -14.23 52.37 -26.20
N LEU A 7 -13.49 51.76 -27.13
CA LEU A 7 -13.31 50.31 -27.20
C LEU A 7 -12.51 49.86 -25.97
N LEU A 8 -13.18 49.24 -25.01
CA LEU A 8 -12.54 48.51 -23.91
C LEU A 8 -12.02 47.19 -24.47
N VAL A 9 -10.70 47.06 -24.55
CA VAL A 9 -10.01 45.80 -24.86
C VAL A 9 -10.20 44.85 -23.68
N PHE A 10 -11.11 43.89 -23.84
CA PHE A 10 -11.28 42.77 -22.91
C PHE A 10 -10.17 41.76 -23.18
N SER A 11 -9.03 41.92 -22.51
CA SER A 11 -7.95 40.92 -22.55
C SER A 11 -8.36 39.75 -21.67
N LEU A 12 -8.95 38.70 -22.26
CA LEU A 12 -9.18 37.43 -21.57
C LEU A 12 -7.82 36.77 -21.29
N LEU A 13 -7.41 36.80 -20.02
CA LEU A 13 -6.38 35.92 -19.49
C LEU A 13 -6.89 34.48 -19.57
N VAL A 14 -6.54 33.78 -20.65
CA VAL A 14 -6.65 32.32 -20.72
C VAL A 14 -5.54 31.76 -19.84
N ALA A 15 -5.86 31.48 -18.58
CA ALA A 15 -4.96 30.73 -17.71
C ALA A 15 -4.83 29.30 -18.28
N PRO A 16 -3.61 28.77 -18.49
CA PRO A 16 -3.45 27.37 -18.82
C PRO A 16 -3.94 26.52 -17.64
N LEU A 17 -4.94 25.66 -17.88
CA LEU A 17 -5.27 24.59 -16.95
C LEU A 17 -4.07 23.66 -16.91
N THR A 18 -3.24 23.79 -15.87
CA THR A 18 -2.27 22.75 -15.53
C THR A 18 -3.07 21.58 -14.95
N THR A 19 -3.29 20.54 -15.75
CA THR A 19 -3.76 19.26 -15.22
C THR A 19 -2.62 18.70 -14.37
N ALA A 20 -2.69 18.90 -13.06
CA ALA A 20 -1.86 18.16 -12.13
C ALA A 20 -2.15 16.67 -12.37
N HIS A 21 -1.26 15.98 -13.06
CA HIS A 21 -1.25 14.53 -13.06
C HIS A 21 -1.02 14.17 -11.59
N ALA A 22 -2.09 13.74 -10.91
CA ALA A 22 -1.94 13.09 -9.63
C ALA A 22 -0.96 11.95 -9.86
N SER A 23 0.28 12.12 -9.39
CA SER A 23 1.26 11.06 -9.41
C SER A 23 0.69 9.98 -8.50
N GLU A 24 0.00 9.01 -9.09
CA GLU A 24 -0.41 7.80 -8.41
C GLU A 24 0.88 7.27 -7.78
N ILE A 25 0.93 7.18 -6.44
CA ILE A 25 2.12 6.64 -5.77
C ILE A 25 2.17 5.16 -6.18
N ILE A 26 3.00 4.84 -7.19
CA ILE A 26 3.18 3.50 -7.75
C ILE A 26 4.19 2.76 -6.86
N GLY A 27 3.72 2.14 -5.79
CA GLY A 27 4.51 1.22 -4.96
C GLY A 27 3.89 -0.17 -4.96
N GLN A 28 4.68 -1.20 -4.68
CA GLN A 28 4.18 -2.57 -4.52
C GLN A 28 3.10 -2.60 -3.44
N GLY A 29 3.31 -1.91 -2.31
CA GLY A 29 2.34 -1.82 -1.23
C GLY A 29 0.99 -1.19 -1.59
N THR A 30 0.97 -0.20 -2.49
CA THR A 30 -0.28 0.47 -2.91
C THR A 30 -0.99 -0.26 -4.06
N THR A 31 -0.34 -1.27 -4.65
CA THR A 31 -0.93 -2.07 -5.73
C THR A 31 -2.17 -2.80 -5.24
N ARG A 32 -3.29 -2.71 -5.97
CA ARG A 32 -4.51 -3.47 -5.66
C ARG A 32 -4.26 -4.97 -5.73
N CYS A 33 -4.88 -5.72 -4.84
CA CYS A 33 -4.81 -7.18 -4.79
C CYS A 33 -5.16 -7.84 -6.13
N GLU A 34 -6.19 -7.36 -6.83
CA GLU A 34 -6.54 -7.89 -8.17
C GLU A 34 -5.43 -7.69 -9.21
N LYS A 35 -4.64 -6.61 -9.10
CA LYS A 35 -3.51 -6.33 -9.99
C LYS A 35 -2.30 -7.19 -9.59
N PHE A 36 -2.04 -7.33 -8.30
CA PHE A 36 -1.01 -8.26 -7.78
C PHE A 36 -1.25 -9.69 -8.27
N LEU A 37 -2.47 -10.21 -8.14
CA LEU A 37 -2.82 -11.57 -8.57
C LEU A 37 -2.58 -11.76 -10.07
N LYS A 38 -3.02 -10.81 -10.91
CA LYS A 38 -2.79 -10.86 -12.36
C LYS A 38 -1.31 -10.80 -12.73
N LEU A 39 -0.53 -9.94 -12.05
CA LEU A 39 0.90 -9.79 -12.34
C LEU A 39 1.69 -11.04 -11.97
N THR A 40 1.32 -11.69 -10.87
CA THR A 40 2.01 -12.90 -10.38
C THR A 40 1.56 -14.19 -11.06
N GLU A 41 0.35 -14.24 -11.63
CA GLU A 41 -0.08 -15.35 -12.49
C GLU A 41 0.73 -15.44 -13.79
N LEU A 42 1.21 -14.29 -14.29
CA LEU A 42 1.92 -14.18 -15.57
C LEU A 42 3.45 -14.37 -15.43
N ASN A 43 4.01 -14.12 -14.26
CA ASN A 43 5.45 -14.18 -14.02
C ASN A 43 5.78 -14.33 -12.53
N ASP A 44 6.29 -15.51 -12.15
CA ASP A 44 6.68 -15.81 -10.77
C ASP A 44 7.79 -14.87 -10.24
N GLN A 45 8.66 -14.32 -11.09
CA GLN A 45 9.68 -13.35 -10.65
C GLN A 45 9.08 -12.03 -10.15
N VAL A 46 7.86 -11.70 -10.59
CA VAL A 46 7.15 -10.53 -10.09
C VAL A 46 6.73 -10.77 -8.64
N GLU A 47 6.34 -12.00 -8.28
CA GLU A 47 5.99 -12.35 -6.91
C GLU A 47 7.16 -12.11 -5.96
N ASP A 48 8.39 -12.50 -6.33
CA ASP A 48 9.58 -12.23 -5.51
C ASP A 48 9.80 -10.73 -5.27
N THR A 49 9.49 -9.87 -6.25
CA THR A 49 9.57 -8.41 -6.07
C THR A 49 8.56 -7.91 -5.03
N PHE A 50 7.34 -8.45 -5.05
CA PHE A 50 6.31 -8.13 -4.07
C PHE A 50 6.65 -8.67 -2.68
N MET A 51 7.28 -9.85 -2.61
CA MET A 51 7.69 -10.46 -1.36
C MET A 51 8.88 -9.74 -0.72
N ASN A 52 9.89 -9.35 -1.50
CA ASN A 52 11.00 -8.53 -1.00
C ASN A 52 10.52 -7.19 -0.43
N TRP A 53 9.50 -6.58 -1.07
CA TRP A 53 8.86 -5.39 -0.52
C TRP A 53 8.12 -5.68 0.79
N ALA A 54 7.40 -6.81 0.88
CA ALA A 54 6.68 -7.22 2.08
C ALA A 54 7.63 -7.45 3.26
N GLU A 55 8.76 -8.12 3.05
CA GLU A 55 9.81 -8.32 4.06
C GLU A 55 10.32 -6.98 4.62
N GLY A 56 10.64 -6.02 3.73
CA GLY A 56 11.07 -4.69 4.15
C GLY A 56 10.01 -3.93 4.95
N TYR A 57 8.74 -4.02 4.53
CA TYR A 57 7.61 -3.41 5.25
C TYR A 57 7.46 -4.00 6.66
N VAL A 58 7.45 -5.33 6.78
CA VAL A 58 7.31 -6.02 8.07
C VAL A 58 8.51 -5.79 8.98
N SER A 59 9.74 -5.81 8.44
CA SER A 59 10.94 -5.45 9.19
C SER A 59 10.86 -4.04 9.75
N GLY A 60 10.31 -3.09 8.98
CA GLY A 60 10.09 -1.72 9.46
C GLY A 60 9.12 -1.64 10.63
N LEU A 61 8.02 -2.41 10.57
CA LEU A 61 7.06 -2.50 11.68
C LEU A 61 7.69 -3.12 12.94
N ALA A 62 8.48 -4.19 12.78
CA ALA A 62 9.17 -4.83 13.90
C ALA A 62 10.17 -3.86 14.56
N PHE A 63 10.92 -3.10 13.76
CA PHE A 63 11.84 -2.08 14.25
C PHE A 63 11.10 -0.96 15.02
N ASP A 64 10.00 -0.44 14.47
CA ASP A 64 9.18 0.58 15.12
C ASP A 64 8.64 0.11 16.48
N ARG A 65 8.08 -1.11 16.53
CA ARG A 65 7.61 -1.74 17.78
C ARG A 65 8.71 -1.92 18.80
N SER A 66 9.90 -2.37 18.38
CA SER A 66 11.06 -2.49 19.25
C SER A 66 11.51 -1.14 19.81
N ALA A 67 11.49 -0.07 19.00
CA ALA A 67 11.79 1.28 19.45
C ALA A 67 10.79 1.78 20.52
N HIS A 68 9.57 1.24 20.52
CA HIS A 68 8.53 1.51 21.51
C HIS A 68 8.49 0.49 22.68
N GLY A 69 9.52 -0.34 22.83
CA GLY A 69 9.67 -1.26 23.97
C GLY A 69 8.82 -2.53 23.87
N VAL A 70 8.23 -2.81 22.70
CA VAL A 70 7.54 -4.07 22.42
C VAL A 70 8.54 -5.02 21.75
N GLU A 71 8.89 -6.10 22.45
CA GLU A 71 9.79 -7.11 21.90
C GLU A 71 9.05 -7.87 20.77
N VAL A 72 9.51 -7.71 19.53
CA VAL A 72 8.99 -8.43 18.38
C VAL A 72 10.11 -9.32 17.87
N ASP A 73 9.89 -10.63 17.86
CA ASP A 73 10.83 -11.58 17.27
C ASP A 73 10.82 -11.42 15.75
N ALA A 74 11.78 -10.67 15.23
CA ALA A 74 11.94 -10.46 13.79
C ALA A 74 12.25 -11.76 13.02
N SER A 75 12.65 -12.83 13.73
CA SER A 75 12.94 -14.13 13.11
C SER A 75 11.68 -14.86 12.64
N ILE A 76 10.51 -14.55 13.23
CA ILE A 76 9.20 -15.05 12.77
C ILE A 76 9.03 -14.84 11.26
N PHE A 77 9.55 -13.72 10.74
CA PHE A 77 9.36 -13.31 9.35
C PHE A 77 10.38 -13.91 8.38
N LEU A 78 11.57 -14.27 8.86
CA LEU A 78 12.62 -14.87 8.03
C LEU A 78 12.39 -16.37 7.78
N PHE A 79 11.61 -17.04 8.64
CA PHE A 79 11.40 -18.49 8.56
C PHE A 79 10.09 -18.92 7.87
N HIS A 80 9.12 -18.02 7.66
CA HIS A 80 7.78 -18.35 7.11
C HIS A 80 7.56 -17.95 5.65
N TYR A 81 8.63 -17.61 4.92
CA TYR A 81 8.57 -17.09 3.54
C TYR A 81 7.67 -17.87 2.56
N SER A 82 7.51 -19.20 2.74
CA SER A 82 6.63 -20.02 1.92
C SER A 82 5.16 -20.06 2.39
N TYR A 83 4.91 -19.98 3.69
CA TYR A 83 3.57 -19.99 4.27
C TYR A 83 2.87 -18.62 4.11
N ASP A 84 3.65 -17.55 4.15
CA ASP A 84 3.13 -16.17 4.11
C ASP A 84 2.66 -15.79 2.70
N LYS A 85 3.30 -16.30 1.64
CA LYS A 85 2.90 -16.08 0.23
C LYS A 85 1.46 -16.53 -0.03
N GLU A 86 1.14 -17.74 0.41
CA GLU A 86 -0.18 -18.33 0.15
C GLU A 86 -1.27 -17.60 0.94
N LYS A 87 -1.02 -17.24 2.21
CA LYS A 87 -1.97 -16.43 2.98
C LYS A 87 -2.22 -15.05 2.35
N ILE A 88 -1.17 -14.39 1.84
CA ILE A 88 -1.29 -13.12 1.11
C ILE A 88 -2.14 -13.31 -0.17
N ARG A 89 -1.89 -14.37 -0.95
CA ARG A 89 -2.70 -14.69 -2.14
C ARG A 89 -4.17 -14.93 -1.79
N GLN A 90 -4.42 -15.73 -0.75
CA GLN A 90 -5.78 -16.02 -0.29
C GLN A 90 -6.52 -14.78 0.21
N PHE A 91 -5.83 -13.90 0.96
CA PHE A 91 -6.41 -12.61 1.33
C PHE A 91 -6.78 -11.81 0.08
N CYS A 92 -5.87 -11.70 -0.89
CA CYS A 92 -6.12 -10.94 -2.11
C CYS A 92 -7.24 -11.53 -2.98
N GLN A 93 -7.43 -12.85 -2.97
CA GLN A 93 -8.56 -13.50 -3.66
C GLN A 93 -9.91 -13.13 -3.01
N ARG A 94 -9.95 -13.02 -1.68
CA ARG A 94 -11.17 -12.63 -0.93
C ARG A 94 -11.44 -11.13 -0.99
N SER A 95 -10.40 -10.32 -1.10
CA SER A 95 -10.46 -8.85 -1.01
C SER A 95 -9.76 -8.17 -2.20
N PRO A 96 -10.24 -8.33 -3.45
CA PRO A 96 -9.54 -7.89 -4.65
C PRO A 96 -9.30 -6.36 -4.72
N GLN A 97 -10.12 -5.58 -4.02
CA GLN A 97 -10.06 -4.11 -3.99
C GLN A 97 -9.10 -3.55 -2.93
N SER A 98 -8.63 -4.37 -1.99
CA SER A 98 -7.65 -3.97 -0.97
C SER A 98 -6.26 -3.75 -1.58
N SER A 99 -5.40 -3.04 -0.86
CA SER A 99 -4.00 -2.90 -1.26
C SER A 99 -3.18 -4.13 -0.86
N TYR A 100 -2.07 -4.37 -1.55
CA TYR A 100 -1.13 -5.43 -1.22
C TYR A 100 -0.55 -5.26 0.20
N LYS A 101 -0.30 -4.00 0.62
CA LYS A 101 0.10 -3.69 2.00
C LYS A 101 -0.93 -4.20 3.02
N ASP A 102 -2.22 -4.03 2.75
CA ASP A 102 -3.28 -4.50 3.67
C ASP A 102 -3.27 -6.03 3.78
N ALA A 103 -3.02 -6.73 2.67
CA ALA A 103 -2.87 -8.19 2.65
C ALA A 103 -1.67 -8.66 3.49
N VAL A 104 -0.51 -8.01 3.32
CA VAL A 104 0.70 -8.28 4.10
C VAL A 104 0.47 -8.02 5.58
N HIS A 105 -0.12 -6.86 5.92
CA HIS A 105 -0.40 -6.49 7.30
C HIS A 105 -1.41 -7.44 7.96
N HIS A 106 -2.47 -7.83 7.26
CA HIS A 106 -3.44 -8.80 7.77
C HIS A 106 -2.78 -10.17 8.04
N THR A 107 -1.97 -10.65 7.10
CA THR A 107 -1.24 -11.91 7.24
C THR A 107 -0.29 -11.87 8.43
N LEU A 108 0.42 -10.75 8.62
CA LEU A 108 1.26 -10.51 9.79
C LEU A 108 0.47 -10.63 11.10
N LEU A 109 -0.70 -9.97 11.19
CA LEU A 109 -1.54 -10.04 12.40
C LEU A 109 -2.04 -11.46 12.68
N GLU A 110 -2.44 -12.22 11.66
CA GLU A 110 -2.83 -13.63 11.81
C GLU A 110 -1.68 -14.47 12.37
N LEU A 111 -0.45 -14.29 11.86
CA LEU A 111 0.71 -15.05 12.34
C LEU A 111 1.03 -14.75 13.81
N LEU A 112 0.96 -13.47 14.19
CA LEU A 112 1.18 -13.05 15.58
C LEU A 112 0.11 -13.64 16.51
N GLN A 113 -1.16 -13.68 16.07
CA GLN A 113 -2.24 -14.32 16.81
C GLN A 113 -2.03 -15.84 16.97
N ASP A 114 -1.67 -16.52 15.87
CA ASP A 114 -1.43 -17.98 15.85
C ASP A 114 -0.31 -18.38 16.83
N GLN A 115 0.64 -17.49 17.09
CA GLN A 115 1.76 -17.70 18.02
C GLN A 115 1.48 -17.21 19.45
N GLY A 116 0.26 -16.74 19.74
CA GLY A 116 -0.13 -16.29 21.07
C GLY A 116 0.47 -14.94 21.48
N ALA A 117 0.95 -14.14 20.51
CA ALA A 117 1.43 -12.80 20.79
C ALA A 117 0.25 -11.87 21.14
N ASP A 118 0.42 -11.05 22.19
CA ASP A 118 -0.55 -10.01 22.54
C ASP A 118 -0.47 -8.87 21.51
N ILE A 119 -1.28 -8.99 20.46
CA ILE A 119 -1.57 -7.91 19.54
C ILE A 119 -2.51 -6.92 20.25
N GLY A 120 -1.92 -5.90 20.88
CA GLY A 120 -2.66 -4.81 21.52
C GLY A 120 -3.80 -4.31 20.62
N LYS A 121 -4.96 -4.06 21.23
CA LYS A 121 -6.28 -3.81 20.59
C LYS A 121 -6.33 -2.67 19.57
N ASP A 122 -5.25 -1.91 19.41
CA ASP A 122 -5.21 -0.66 18.65
C ASP A 122 -4.84 -0.84 17.16
N GLU A 123 -4.28 -2.00 16.76
CA GLU A 123 -3.93 -2.28 15.35
C GLU A 123 -5.14 -2.72 14.50
N GLN A 124 -6.23 -3.20 15.10
CA GLN A 124 -7.43 -3.61 14.36
C GLN A 124 -8.18 -2.44 13.70
N PHE A 125 -7.90 -1.19 14.11
CA PHE A 125 -8.77 -0.03 13.81
C PHE A 125 -8.28 0.90 12.68
N LYS A 126 -7.19 0.56 11.97
CA LYS A 126 -6.61 1.44 10.91
C LYS A 126 -6.82 0.95 9.47
N LEU A 127 -7.73 0.00 9.25
CA LEU A 127 -8.15 -0.42 7.91
C LEU A 127 -9.35 0.43 7.44
N HIS A 128 -9.11 1.71 7.11
CA HIS A 128 -10.06 2.58 6.42
C HIS A 128 -9.35 3.37 5.32
#